data_AF-A0A973YW11-F1
#
_entry.id   AF-A0A973YW11-F1
#
_cell.length_a   1.000
_cell.length_b   1.000
_cell.length_c   1.000
_cell.angle_alpha   90.00
_cell.angle_beta   90.00
_cell.angle_gamma   90.00
#
_symmetry.space_group_name_H-M   'P 1'
#
loop_
_entity.id
_entity.type
_entity.pdbx_description
1 polymer ?
#
loop_
_entity_poly.entity_id
_entity_poly.type
_entity_poly.pdbx_seq_one_letter_code
_entity_poly.pdbx_strand_id
1 'polypeptide(L)'
;MRRIAWWTLLASLLSAAALAQDVRPKFESFEGEDPENRGSPVFVFSSASATAEDPIIITIRGRDATAADRQAHRTAIQRYWLAINVPEQWEGVQRVQVSCFHKRPREYPACDNYTFRDPKTGKEHDFYIYIGNWRMDEVEE
;
A
#
# COMPACT_ATOMS: atom_id res chain seq x y z
N MET A 1 -39.70 -57.61 -19.22
CA MET A 1 -38.49 -57.04 -19.84
C MET A 1 -38.81 -55.67 -20.41
N ARG A 2 -38.27 -54.59 -19.83
CA ARG A 2 -37.88 -53.34 -20.51
C ARG A 2 -37.19 -52.45 -19.46
N ARG A 3 -35.86 -52.48 -19.50
CA ARG A 3 -34.96 -51.61 -18.73
C ARG A 3 -34.89 -50.28 -19.48
N ILE A 4 -35.25 -49.17 -18.85
CA ILE A 4 -34.96 -47.84 -19.37
C ILE A 4 -34.05 -47.17 -18.36
N ALA A 5 -32.79 -47.04 -18.76
CA ALA A 5 -31.70 -46.44 -18.03
C ALA A 5 -31.96 -44.94 -17.84
N TRP A 6 -32.10 -44.50 -16.60
CA TRP A 6 -32.03 -43.09 -16.21
C TRP A 6 -30.58 -42.78 -15.83
N TRP A 7 -29.73 -42.62 -16.84
CA TRP A 7 -28.33 -42.20 -16.70
C TRP A 7 -28.15 -40.89 -17.44
N THR A 8 -28.63 -39.79 -16.86
CA THR A 8 -28.20 -38.42 -17.19
C THR A 8 -29.02 -37.48 -16.32
N LEU A 9 -28.36 -36.82 -15.36
CA LEU A 9 -28.70 -35.49 -14.82
C LEU A 9 -28.09 -35.38 -13.41
N LEU A 10 -26.79 -35.10 -13.34
CA LEU A 10 -26.16 -34.42 -12.19
C LEU A 10 -24.71 -34.06 -12.57
N ALA A 11 -24.57 -33.37 -13.70
CA ALA A 11 -23.31 -32.79 -14.17
C ALA A 11 -23.50 -31.28 -14.37
N SER A 12 -23.66 -30.56 -13.26
CA SER A 12 -23.62 -29.09 -13.23
C SER A 12 -23.55 -28.57 -11.79
N LEU A 13 -22.58 -29.07 -11.01
CA LEU A 13 -21.99 -28.27 -9.93
C LEU A 13 -20.98 -27.31 -10.57
N LEU A 14 -21.54 -26.30 -11.23
CA LEU A 14 -20.82 -25.15 -11.78
C LEU A 14 -20.20 -24.37 -10.62
N SER A 15 -18.90 -24.56 -10.44
CA SER A 15 -17.92 -23.48 -10.31
C SER A 15 -18.33 -22.27 -9.47
N ALA A 16 -18.67 -22.47 -8.19
CA ALA A 16 -18.47 -21.43 -7.20
C ALA A 16 -17.00 -21.47 -6.75
N ALA A 17 -16.07 -21.27 -7.69
CA ALA A 17 -14.77 -20.71 -7.35
C ALA A 17 -15.06 -19.26 -6.98
N ALA A 18 -15.53 -19.06 -5.76
CA ALA A 18 -15.46 -17.76 -5.13
C ALA A 18 -14.00 -17.35 -5.25
N LEU A 19 -13.74 -16.37 -6.10
CA LEU A 19 -12.52 -15.59 -6.05
C LEU A 19 -12.45 -15.09 -4.62
N ALA A 20 -11.75 -15.81 -3.76
CA ALA A 20 -11.16 -15.24 -2.58
C ALA A 20 -10.20 -14.20 -3.15
N GLN A 21 -10.72 -13.00 -3.41
CA GLN A 21 -9.89 -11.83 -3.55
C GLN A 21 -9.04 -11.86 -2.29
N ASP A 22 -7.73 -12.02 -2.46
CA ASP A 22 -6.76 -11.92 -1.37
C ASP A 22 -6.91 -10.51 -0.80
N VAL A 23 -7.88 -10.35 0.12
CA VAL A 23 -8.04 -9.13 0.90
C VAL A 23 -6.84 -9.12 1.82
N ARG A 24 -5.78 -8.44 1.38
CA ARG A 24 -4.63 -8.19 2.23
C ARG A 24 -5.13 -7.55 3.53
N PRO A 25 -4.61 -7.98 4.68
CA PRO A 25 -5.01 -7.37 5.94
C PRO A 25 -4.67 -5.88 5.89
N LYS A 26 -5.59 -5.05 6.37
CA LYS A 26 -5.33 -3.63 6.53
C LYS A 26 -4.29 -3.42 7.64
N PHE A 27 -3.35 -2.53 7.40
CA PHE A 27 -2.46 -2.02 8.44
C PHE A 27 -3.23 -1.03 9.31
N GLU A 28 -2.92 -1.00 10.61
CA GLU A 28 -3.54 -0.08 11.57
C GLU A 28 -3.00 1.34 11.38
N SER A 29 -3.85 2.34 11.64
CA SER A 29 -3.40 3.73 11.66
C SER A 29 -2.58 4.01 12.91
N PHE A 30 -1.53 4.80 12.78
CA PHE A 30 -0.74 5.24 13.92
C PHE A 30 -0.08 6.59 13.62
N GLU A 31 0.68 7.10 14.59
CA GLU A 31 1.41 8.35 14.46
C GLU A 31 2.86 8.15 14.85
N GLY A 32 3.74 8.98 14.29
CA GLY A 32 5.16 8.96 14.63
C GLY A 32 5.90 10.18 14.11
N GLU A 33 7.11 10.35 14.62
CA GLU A 33 8.03 11.40 14.20
C GLU A 33 9.07 10.82 13.24
N ASP A 34 9.75 11.68 12.47
CA ASP A 34 10.88 11.27 11.64
C ASP A 34 12.05 10.88 12.56
N PRO A 35 12.47 9.59 12.59
CA PRO A 35 13.53 9.13 13.48
C PRO A 35 14.91 9.71 13.13
N GLU A 36 15.09 10.25 11.92
CA GLU A 36 16.35 10.83 11.44
C GLU A 36 16.44 12.34 11.76
N ASN A 37 15.37 12.99 12.22
CA ASN A 37 15.33 14.44 12.42
C ASN A 37 14.62 14.85 13.74
N ARG A 38 15.41 15.33 14.71
CA ARG A 38 14.90 15.83 15.99
C ARG A 38 14.10 17.12 15.80
N GLY A 39 12.84 17.11 16.25
CA GLY A 39 11.92 18.24 16.09
C GLY A 39 11.14 18.20 14.79
N SER A 40 11.15 17.07 14.08
CA SER A 40 10.22 16.82 12.99
C SER A 40 8.76 16.93 13.47
N PRO A 41 7.83 17.29 12.57
CA PRO A 41 6.42 17.29 12.91
C PRO A 41 5.92 15.86 13.18
N VAL A 42 4.78 15.75 13.86
CA VAL A 42 4.11 14.45 14.03
C VAL A 42 3.41 14.08 12.73
N PHE A 43 3.76 12.93 12.18
CA PHE A 43 3.11 12.34 11.01
C PHE A 43 2.01 11.37 11.42
N VAL A 44 0.93 11.34 10.63
CA VAL A 44 -0.22 10.44 10.80
C VAL A 44 -0.26 9.48 9.62
N PHE A 45 -0.19 8.18 9.92
CA PHE A 45 -0.23 7.11 8.92
C PHE A 45 -1.65 6.53 8.88
N SER A 46 -2.24 6.45 7.68
CA SER A 46 -3.58 5.92 7.48
C SER A 46 -3.65 4.41 7.69
N SER A 47 -4.82 3.92 8.09
CA SER A 47 -5.15 2.50 7.90
C SER A 47 -5.42 2.23 6.42
N ALA A 48 -4.63 1.35 5.80
CA ALA A 48 -4.79 0.94 4.41
C ALA A 48 -4.19 -0.46 4.18
N SER A 49 -4.48 -1.06 3.04
CA SER A 49 -3.95 -2.38 2.64
C SER A 49 -2.56 -2.31 2.01
N ALA A 50 -2.00 -1.09 1.86
CA ALA A 50 -0.73 -0.79 1.19
C ALA A 50 -0.63 -1.35 -0.23
N THR A 51 -1.73 -1.27 -0.99
CA THR A 51 -1.83 -1.71 -2.40
C THR A 51 -1.92 -0.50 -3.32
N ALA A 52 -1.84 -0.71 -4.64
CA ALA A 52 -1.97 0.39 -5.61
C ALA A 52 -3.33 1.09 -5.50
N GLU A 53 -4.40 0.34 -5.19
CA GLU A 53 -5.77 0.81 -5.07
C GLU A 53 -6.07 1.42 -3.68
N ASP A 54 -5.37 0.96 -2.64
CA ASP A 54 -5.49 1.37 -1.24
C ASP A 54 -4.10 1.62 -0.63
N PRO A 55 -3.39 2.68 -1.08
CA PRO A 55 -2.03 2.97 -0.64
C PRO A 55 -2.02 3.62 0.74
N ILE A 56 -0.88 3.56 1.42
CA ILE A 56 -0.67 4.26 2.69
C ILE A 56 -0.59 5.77 2.43
N ILE A 57 -1.35 6.53 3.21
CA ILE A 57 -1.34 7.99 3.21
C ILE A 57 -0.62 8.46 4.48
N ILE A 58 0.28 9.43 4.33
CA ILE A 58 1.07 10.02 5.42
C ILE A 58 0.78 11.52 5.50
N THR A 59 -0.01 11.97 6.47
CA THR A 59 -0.26 13.41 6.65
C THR A 59 0.54 13.95 7.82
N ILE A 60 0.50 15.27 8.00
CA ILE A 60 1.05 15.92 9.19
C ILE A 60 -0.11 16.25 10.13
N ARG A 61 0.08 16.01 11.42
CA ARG A 61 -0.93 16.30 12.43
C ARG A 61 -1.26 17.79 12.44
N GLY A 62 -2.54 18.10 12.23
CA GLY A 62 -3.10 19.44 12.41
C GLY A 62 -2.78 20.46 11.30
N ARG A 63 -2.11 20.05 10.21
CA ARG A 63 -1.84 20.91 9.05
C ARG A 63 -1.56 20.11 7.79
N ASP A 64 -1.62 20.77 6.64
CA ASP A 64 -1.16 20.20 5.38
C ASP A 64 0.37 20.12 5.31
N ALA A 65 0.89 19.17 4.53
CA ALA A 65 2.32 19.04 4.29
C ALA A 65 2.78 20.03 3.22
N THR A 66 3.91 20.68 3.48
CA THR A 66 4.55 21.65 2.58
C THR A 66 5.60 20.96 1.70
N ALA A 67 6.08 21.66 0.67
CA ALA A 67 7.21 21.21 -0.13
C ALA A 67 8.50 21.02 0.70
N ALA A 68 8.73 21.88 1.70
CA ALA A 68 9.88 21.76 2.60
C ALA A 68 9.81 20.49 3.46
N ASP A 69 8.62 20.16 4.00
CA ASP A 69 8.43 18.91 4.76
C ASP A 69 8.75 17.69 3.90
N ARG A 70 8.32 17.72 2.63
CA ARG A 70 8.59 16.64 1.67
C ARG A 70 10.09 16.45 1.44
N GLN A 71 10.79 17.54 1.17
CA GLN A 71 12.23 17.51 0.91
C GLN A 71 13.00 17.00 2.12
N ALA A 72 12.57 17.40 3.32
CA ALA A 72 13.23 17.02 4.57
C ALA A 72 12.92 15.59 5.02
N HIS A 73 11.67 15.12 4.89
CA HIS A 73 11.19 13.96 5.65
C HIS A 73 10.64 12.79 4.84
N ARG A 74 10.22 12.99 3.58
CA ARG A 74 9.42 11.98 2.83
C ARG A 74 10.04 10.58 2.87
N THR A 75 11.30 10.45 2.48
CA THR A 75 11.93 9.12 2.38
C THR A 75 12.15 8.50 3.75
N ALA A 76 12.55 9.28 4.75
CA ALA A 76 12.79 8.80 6.11
C ALA A 76 11.49 8.30 6.76
N ILE A 77 10.41 9.06 6.64
CA ILE A 77 9.12 8.68 7.24
C ILE A 77 8.46 7.48 6.54
N GLN A 78 8.67 7.33 5.23
CA GLN A 78 8.26 6.12 4.49
C GLN A 78 9.03 4.89 4.98
N ARG A 79 10.35 5.01 5.16
CA ARG A 79 11.19 3.93 5.72
C ARG A 79 10.79 3.57 7.13
N TYR A 80 10.42 4.56 7.94
CA TYR A 80 9.93 4.33 9.30
C TYR A 80 8.64 3.49 9.30
N TRP A 81 7.68 3.82 8.44
CA TRP A 81 6.47 2.99 8.29
C TRP A 81 6.80 1.55 7.86
N LEU A 82 7.71 1.38 6.90
CA LEU A 82 8.14 0.06 6.44
C LEU A 82 8.83 -0.73 7.55
N ALA A 83 9.69 -0.11 8.35
CA ALA A 83 10.38 -0.77 9.46
C ALA A 83 9.43 -1.30 10.54
N ILE A 84 8.25 -0.68 10.70
CA ILE A 84 7.23 -1.13 11.64
C ILE A 84 6.40 -2.28 11.07
N ASN A 85 6.06 -2.22 9.78
CA ASN A 85 5.02 -3.07 9.19
C ASN A 85 5.56 -4.21 8.32
N VAL A 86 6.81 -4.10 7.86
CA VAL A 86 7.48 -5.13 7.05
C VAL A 86 8.36 -5.96 7.95
N PRO A 87 8.30 -7.31 7.87
CA PRO A 87 9.18 -8.15 8.65
C PRO A 87 10.66 -7.84 8.40
N GLU A 88 11.44 -7.65 9.46
CA GLU A 88 12.85 -7.23 9.39
C GLU A 88 13.72 -8.17 8.54
N GLN A 89 13.38 -9.46 8.50
CA GLN A 89 14.12 -10.43 7.69
C GLN A 89 13.86 -10.33 6.18
N TRP A 90 12.86 -9.56 5.74
CA TRP A 90 12.59 -9.39 4.31
C TRP A 90 13.58 -8.42 3.68
N GLU A 91 14.13 -8.80 2.52
CA GLU A 91 15.14 -8.02 1.83
C GLU A 91 14.47 -6.97 0.92
N GLY A 92 14.85 -5.70 1.06
CA GLY A 92 14.41 -4.65 0.15
C GLY A 92 15.04 -4.83 -1.23
N VAL A 93 14.21 -5.10 -2.24
CA VAL A 93 14.66 -5.35 -3.62
C VAL A 93 14.70 -4.06 -4.42
N GLN A 94 13.64 -3.26 -4.31
CA GLN A 94 13.45 -2.11 -5.18
C GLN A 94 12.59 -1.04 -4.52
N ARG A 95 12.86 0.22 -4.90
CA ARG A 95 11.95 1.34 -4.75
C ARG A 95 11.77 1.99 -6.11
N VAL A 96 10.52 2.10 -6.59
CA VAL A 96 10.18 2.82 -7.82
C VAL A 96 8.97 3.70 -7.62
N GLN A 97 8.96 4.83 -8.33
CA GLN A 97 7.77 5.66 -8.40
C GLN A 97 6.83 5.10 -9.48
N VAL A 98 5.58 4.88 -9.12
CA VAL A 98 4.54 4.31 -9.99
C VAL A 98 3.31 5.20 -10.00
N SER A 99 2.46 5.04 -11.02
CA SER A 99 1.16 5.71 -11.04
C SER A 99 0.21 5.05 -10.06
N CYS A 100 -0.44 5.83 -9.22
CA CYS A 100 -1.45 5.40 -8.26
C CYS A 100 -2.70 6.26 -8.40
N PHE A 101 -3.78 5.62 -8.84
CA PHE A 101 -5.07 6.28 -9.02
C PHE A 101 -5.95 6.00 -7.81
N HIS A 102 -5.72 6.74 -6.72
CA HIS A 102 -6.69 6.73 -5.63
C HIS A 102 -7.90 7.62 -5.97
N LYS A 103 -8.97 7.58 -5.16
CA LYS A 103 -10.28 8.25 -5.36
C LYS A 103 -10.23 9.77 -5.62
N ARG A 104 -9.05 10.39 -5.65
CA ARG A 104 -8.79 11.78 -6.05
C ARG A 104 -7.82 11.86 -7.23
N PRO A 105 -8.20 11.35 -8.41
CA PRO A 105 -7.32 11.28 -9.60
C PRO A 105 -6.87 12.64 -10.13
N ARG A 106 -7.48 13.73 -9.66
CA ARG A 106 -7.15 15.11 -10.04
C ARG A 106 -6.24 15.83 -9.04
N GLU A 107 -5.99 15.22 -7.88
CA GLU A 107 -5.15 15.84 -6.86
C GLU A 107 -3.72 15.33 -6.98
N TYR A 108 -3.45 14.01 -7.12
CA TYR A 108 -2.08 13.52 -7.30
C TYR A 108 -1.96 12.14 -7.99
N PRO A 109 -0.97 11.90 -8.88
CA PRO A 109 -0.95 10.68 -9.68
C PRO A 109 0.00 9.56 -9.21
N ALA A 110 0.79 9.71 -8.15
CA ALA A 110 1.93 8.81 -7.89
C ALA A 110 2.05 8.24 -6.47
N CYS A 111 2.56 7.02 -6.38
CA CYS A 111 3.10 6.40 -5.15
C CYS A 111 4.58 6.04 -5.33
N ASP A 112 5.26 5.85 -4.20
CA ASP A 112 6.39 4.94 -4.15
C ASP A 112 5.85 3.51 -3.98
N ASN A 113 6.30 2.60 -4.83
CA ASN A 113 6.22 1.16 -4.60
C ASN A 113 7.55 0.66 -4.03
N TYR A 114 7.48 0.00 -2.89
CA TYR A 114 8.58 -0.72 -2.28
C TYR A 114 8.36 -2.23 -2.41
N THR A 115 9.30 -2.91 -3.04
CA THR A 115 9.26 -4.36 -3.21
C THR A 115 10.23 -5.02 -2.23
N PHE A 116 9.72 -5.96 -1.44
CA PHE A 116 10.49 -6.77 -0.50
C PHE A 116 10.40 -8.24 -0.84
N ARG A 117 11.48 -8.99 -0.63
CA ARG A 117 11.51 -10.44 -0.84
C ARG A 117 11.54 -11.17 0.49
N ASP A 118 10.62 -12.12 0.66
CA ASP A 118 10.65 -13.05 1.78
C ASP A 118 11.78 -14.08 1.58
N PRO A 119 12.81 -14.11 2.43
CA PRO A 119 13.93 -15.03 2.26
C PRO A 119 13.54 -16.50 2.44
N LYS A 120 12.42 -16.78 3.12
CA LYS A 120 11.96 -18.16 3.35
C LYS A 120 11.28 -18.76 2.13
N THR A 121 10.50 -17.95 1.42
CA THR A 121 9.65 -18.41 0.30
C THR A 121 10.12 -17.92 -1.06
N GLY A 122 10.98 -16.91 -1.12
CA GLY A 122 11.41 -16.24 -2.34
C GLY A 122 10.34 -15.34 -2.97
N LYS A 123 9.16 -15.19 -2.32
CA LYS A 123 8.07 -14.38 -2.84
C LYS A 123 8.36 -12.89 -2.66
N GLU A 124 7.94 -12.10 -3.64
CA GLU A 124 8.01 -10.64 -3.59
C GLU A 124 6.68 -10.05 -3.09
N HIS A 125 6.81 -8.98 -2.31
CA HIS A 125 5.72 -8.28 -1.66
C HIS A 125 5.87 -6.77 -1.90
N ASP A 126 4.88 -6.20 -2.56
CA ASP A 126 4.82 -4.77 -2.86
C ASP A 126 4.03 -3.99 -1.81
N PHE A 127 4.55 -2.82 -1.46
CA PHE A 127 3.96 -1.87 -0.52
C PHE A 127 3.89 -0.48 -1.16
N TYR A 128 2.69 0.05 -1.29
CA TYR A 128 2.43 1.32 -1.96
C TYR A 128 2.19 2.42 -0.94
N ILE A 129 3.01 3.48 -1.02
CA ILE A 129 2.88 4.67 -0.17
C ILE A 129 2.70 5.90 -1.05
N TYR A 130 1.61 6.62 -0.82
CA TYR A 130 1.23 7.78 -1.61
C TYR A 130 2.24 8.92 -1.47
N ILE A 131 2.51 9.62 -2.58
CA ILE A 131 3.38 10.81 -2.64
C ILE A 131 2.53 12.10 -2.73
N GLY A 132 1.24 11.98 -3.02
CA GLY A 132 0.38 13.11 -3.32
C GLY A 132 -0.02 14.01 -2.14
N ASN A 133 -0.12 13.43 -0.96
CA ASN A 133 -0.19 14.11 0.34
C ASN A 133 0.89 15.17 0.58
N TRP A 134 1.93 15.22 -0.26
CA TRP A 134 2.97 16.24 -0.28
C TRP A 134 2.74 17.18 -1.47
N ARG A 135 1.97 18.26 -1.28
CA ARG A 135 1.53 19.20 -2.34
C ARG A 135 2.68 19.58 -3.28
N MET A 136 2.48 19.39 -4.59
CA MET A 136 3.44 19.75 -5.65
C MET A 136 3.20 21.16 -6.20
N ASP A 137 2.01 21.71 -5.96
CA ASP A 137 1.49 22.97 -6.51
C ASP A 137 1.95 24.23 -5.75
N GLU A 138 2.72 24.08 -4.67
CA GLU A 138 3.21 25.20 -3.85
C GLU A 138 4.69 25.55 -4.09
N VAL A 139 5.32 24.97 -5.13
CA VAL A 139 6.61 25.44 -5.64
C VAL A 139 6.31 26.37 -6.82
N GLU A 140 6.02 27.64 -6.55
CA GLU A 140 6.23 28.68 -7.55
C GLU A 140 7.74 28.78 -7.81
N GLU A 141 8.14 28.59 -9.07
CA GLU A 141 9.51 28.77 -9.57
C GLU A 141 10.05 30.19 -9.36
#